data_AF-A0A0A9CWK1-F1
#
_entry.id   AF-A0A0A9CWK1-F1
#
_cell.length_a   1.000
_cell.length_b   1.000
_cell.length_c   1.000
_cell.angle_alpha   90.00
_cell.angle_beta   90.00
_cell.angle_gamma   90.00
#
_symmetry.space_group_name_H-M   'P 1'
#
loop_
_entity.id
_entity.type
_entity.pdbx_description
1 polymer ?
#
loop_
_entity_poly.entity_id
_entity_poly.type
_entity_poly.pdbx_seq_one_letter_code
_entity_poly.pdbx_strand_id
1 'polypeptide(L)'
;MEEAWWVFDKVQRGDVVLWNAMIGGLAMNSHGNHALELFKRMLEKGFVPNESTFVVVLCACTHMGRVNEGKEVFESMRDYGVVPRREHYGCLADLLGRAGLVEEAEAVLLDMPMEPHASQLGALMSSCRMHNNITVGERVGKRLIELEPEDGGRYVVLFNLYAVNGLWEDARAVRQMMEKRGAKKETGLSFIEWSGLVHEFMSGDTRHPQTRLIYALLEDMERRLQLIGYVKDTSQVLMDMDDEEDKGNTLSYHSERLALAFGILNIPHGMPIRIVKNLRVCRDCHVHAKLVSKLYKREIIVRDRHRFHLFRDGVCSCNDYW
;
A
#
# COMPACT_ATOMS: atom_id res chain seq x y z
N MET A 1 -1.30 -1.37 19.58
CA MET A 1 -2.73 -1.73 19.65
C MET A 1 -3.18 -2.09 21.06
N GLU A 2 -2.40 -2.84 21.85
CA GLU A 2 -2.77 -3.22 23.23
C GLU A 2 -3.04 -2.01 24.14
N GLU A 3 -2.15 -1.01 24.14
CA GLU A 3 -2.36 0.23 24.90
C GLU A 3 -3.62 0.99 24.46
N ALA A 4 -3.89 1.03 23.16
CA ALA A 4 -5.08 1.66 22.61
C ALA A 4 -6.37 0.96 23.07
N TRP A 5 -6.38 -0.38 23.09
CA TRP A 5 -7.48 -1.18 23.63
C TRP A 5 -7.69 -0.93 25.12
N TRP A 6 -6.60 -0.89 25.90
CA TRP A 6 -6.68 -0.61 27.33
C TRP A 6 -7.30 0.77 27.61
N VAL A 7 -6.86 1.81 26.89
CA VAL A 7 -7.47 3.15 26.99
C VAL A 7 -8.94 3.10 26.58
N PHE A 8 -9.26 2.46 25.46
CA PHE A 8 -10.62 2.36 24.94
C PHE A 8 -11.58 1.73 25.95
N ASP A 9 -11.20 0.61 26.57
CA ASP A 9 -12.04 -0.08 27.56
C ASP A 9 -12.21 0.71 28.88
N LYS A 10 -11.28 1.62 29.19
CA LYS A 10 -11.35 2.46 30.40
C LYS A 10 -12.25 3.68 30.24
N VAL A 11 -12.57 4.10 29.02
CA VAL A 11 -13.43 5.27 28.79
C VAL A 11 -14.91 4.87 28.95
N GLN A 12 -15.52 5.28 30.07
CA GLN A 12 -16.90 4.92 30.45
C GLN A 12 -18.00 5.54 29.57
N ARG A 13 -17.73 6.69 28.94
CA ARG A 13 -18.61 7.34 27.96
C ARG A 13 -17.84 7.49 26.66
N GLY A 14 -17.76 6.42 25.89
CA GLY A 14 -17.28 6.52 24.51
C GLY A 14 -18.20 7.42 23.71
N ASP A 15 -17.63 8.25 22.83
CA ASP A 15 -18.34 8.94 21.74
C ASP A 15 -18.00 8.21 20.42
N VAL A 16 -18.82 8.40 19.39
CA VAL A 16 -18.62 7.93 18.00
C VAL A 16 -17.19 8.17 17.53
N VAL A 17 -16.56 9.29 17.91
CA VAL A 17 -15.15 9.59 17.59
C VAL A 17 -14.19 8.53 18.12
N LEU A 18 -14.38 8.06 19.36
CA LEU A 18 -13.51 7.06 19.98
C LEU A 18 -13.70 5.67 19.33
N TRP A 19 -14.95 5.32 18.99
CA TRP A 19 -15.25 4.11 18.22
C TRP A 19 -14.57 4.15 16.85
N ASN A 20 -14.71 5.25 16.12
CA ASN A 20 -14.10 5.43 14.81
C ASN A 20 -12.57 5.36 14.88
N ALA A 21 -11.95 5.94 15.92
CA ALA A 21 -10.51 5.85 16.14
C ALA A 21 -10.04 4.40 16.32
N MET A 22 -10.76 3.60 17.12
CA MET A 22 -10.42 2.19 17.31
C MET A 22 -10.68 1.34 16.07
N ILE A 23 -11.83 1.51 15.41
CA ILE A 23 -12.17 0.80 14.17
C ILE A 23 -11.12 1.12 13.09
N GLY A 24 -10.79 2.40 12.90
CA GLY A 24 -9.76 2.85 11.95
C GLY A 24 -8.37 2.34 12.31
N GLY A 25 -7.99 2.36 13.58
CA GLY A 25 -6.73 1.78 14.05
C GLY A 25 -6.62 0.28 13.75
N LEU A 26 -7.69 -0.48 13.97
CA LEU A 26 -7.77 -1.90 13.63
C LEU A 26 -7.68 -2.12 12.12
N ALA A 27 -8.41 -1.34 11.32
CA ALA A 27 -8.37 -1.40 9.86
C ALA A 27 -6.92 -1.20 9.34
N MET A 28 -6.24 -0.16 9.81
CA MET A 28 -4.88 0.20 9.39
C MET A 28 -3.82 -0.83 9.83
N ASN A 29 -4.09 -1.61 10.88
CA ASN A 29 -3.22 -2.69 11.36
C ASN A 29 -3.63 -4.07 10.82
N SER A 30 -4.44 -4.11 9.75
CA SER A 30 -4.90 -5.35 9.12
C SER A 30 -5.72 -6.28 10.06
N HIS A 31 -6.37 -5.70 11.07
CA HIS A 31 -7.28 -6.40 11.98
C HIS A 31 -8.74 -6.17 11.59
N GLY A 32 -9.06 -6.25 10.30
CA GLY A 32 -10.39 -5.86 9.80
C GLY A 32 -11.56 -6.65 10.38
N ASN A 33 -11.38 -7.93 10.74
CA ASN A 33 -12.43 -8.71 11.43
C ASN A 33 -12.79 -8.09 12.79
N HIS A 34 -11.79 -7.67 13.56
CA HIS A 34 -12.01 -7.00 14.85
C HIS A 34 -12.62 -5.62 14.65
N ALA A 35 -12.26 -4.92 13.56
CA ALA A 35 -12.87 -3.64 13.20
C ALA A 35 -14.37 -3.78 12.92
N LEU A 36 -14.77 -4.81 12.16
CA LEU A 36 -16.18 -5.11 11.87
C LEU A 36 -16.95 -5.55 13.12
N GLU A 37 -16.35 -6.36 13.98
CA GLU A 37 -16.96 -6.75 15.26
C GLU A 37 -17.17 -5.52 16.17
N LEU A 38 -16.20 -4.62 16.20
CA LEU A 38 -16.29 -3.40 16.99
C LEU A 38 -17.37 -2.44 16.42
N PHE A 39 -17.55 -2.40 15.10
CA PHE A 39 -18.66 -1.70 14.47
C PHE A 39 -20.02 -2.29 14.87
N LYS A 40 -20.18 -3.62 14.87
CA LYS A 40 -21.42 -4.25 15.36
C LYS A 40 -21.70 -3.90 16.83
N ARG A 41 -20.69 -3.98 17.69
CA ARG A 41 -20.79 -3.61 19.10
C ARG A 41 -21.14 -2.13 19.30
N MET A 42 -20.67 -1.24 18.43
CA MET A 42 -21.05 0.18 18.42
C MET A 42 -22.56 0.32 18.18
N LEU A 43 -23.11 -0.38 17.17
CA LEU A 43 -24.53 -0.38 16.85
C LEU A 43 -25.39 -0.96 17.99
N GLU A 44 -24.98 -2.09 18.58
CA GLU A 44 -25.68 -2.74 19.70
C GLU A 44 -25.78 -1.83 20.93
N LYS A 45 -24.79 -0.96 21.13
CA LYS A 45 -24.78 0.04 22.21
C LYS A 45 -25.59 1.29 21.89
N GLY A 46 -26.24 1.35 20.72
CA GLY A 46 -27.10 2.46 20.32
C GLY A 46 -26.34 3.69 19.81
N PHE A 47 -25.06 3.58 19.49
CA PHE A 47 -24.32 4.67 18.85
C PHE A 47 -24.72 4.77 17.38
N VAL A 48 -25.04 5.98 16.93
CA VAL A 48 -25.40 6.25 15.53
C VAL A 48 -24.12 6.45 14.71
N PRO A 49 -23.85 5.61 13.69
CA PRO A 49 -22.75 5.82 12.75
C PRO A 49 -22.87 7.16 12.02
N ASN A 50 -21.73 7.78 11.74
CA ASN A 50 -21.64 8.97 10.90
C ASN A 50 -20.77 8.69 9.65
N GLU A 51 -20.55 9.71 8.82
CA GLU A 51 -19.71 9.62 7.63
C GLU A 51 -18.33 9.00 7.94
N SER A 52 -17.69 9.43 9.02
CA SER A 52 -16.37 8.92 9.39
C SER A 52 -16.41 7.45 9.80
N THR A 53 -17.51 7.00 10.42
CA THR A 53 -17.70 5.59 10.78
C THR A 53 -17.72 4.72 9.53
N PHE A 54 -18.50 5.10 8.52
CA PHE A 54 -18.59 4.33 7.28
C PHE A 54 -17.27 4.30 6.52
N VAL A 55 -16.51 5.40 6.48
CA VAL A 55 -15.16 5.39 5.89
C VAL A 55 -14.25 4.35 6.57
N VAL A 56 -14.14 4.36 7.91
CA VAL A 56 -13.22 3.42 8.59
C VAL A 56 -13.65 1.96 8.49
N VAL A 57 -14.96 1.69 8.43
CA VAL A 57 -15.51 0.34 8.23
C VAL A 57 -15.27 -0.13 6.80
N LEU A 58 -15.51 0.71 5.78
CA LEU A 58 -15.22 0.39 4.38
C LEU A 58 -13.71 0.17 4.15
N CYS A 59 -12.84 0.94 4.81
CA CYS A 59 -11.39 0.70 4.80
C CYS A 59 -11.05 -0.69 5.38
N ALA A 60 -11.69 -1.10 6.48
CA ALA A 60 -11.52 -2.44 7.03
C ALA A 60 -11.95 -3.53 6.04
N CYS A 61 -13.08 -3.36 5.35
CA CYS A 61 -13.51 -4.28 4.29
C CYS A 61 -12.49 -4.34 3.14
N THR A 62 -12.02 -3.17 2.69
CA THR A 62 -11.01 -3.00 1.64
C THR A 62 -9.73 -3.77 1.96
N HIS A 63 -9.18 -3.63 3.17
CA HIS A 63 -7.93 -4.28 3.53
C HIS A 63 -8.04 -5.80 3.75
N MET A 64 -9.26 -6.32 3.88
CA MET A 64 -9.55 -7.75 4.08
C MET A 64 -10.15 -8.42 2.84
N GLY A 65 -10.41 -7.68 1.76
CA GLY A 65 -11.09 -8.19 0.57
C GLY A 65 -12.53 -8.64 0.81
N ARG A 66 -13.23 -8.06 1.79
CA ARG A 66 -14.63 -8.39 2.12
C ARG A 66 -15.60 -7.61 1.23
N VAL A 67 -15.74 -8.07 -0.02
CA VAL A 67 -16.51 -7.38 -1.06
C VAL A 67 -18.00 -7.26 -0.69
N ASN A 68 -18.62 -8.37 -0.28
CA ASN A 68 -20.05 -8.39 0.02
C ASN A 68 -20.38 -7.47 1.20
N GLU A 69 -19.63 -7.60 2.30
CA GLU A 69 -19.81 -6.75 3.48
C GLU A 69 -19.49 -5.28 3.16
N GLY A 70 -18.52 -4.99 2.29
CA GLY A 70 -18.26 -3.63 1.83
C GLY A 70 -19.43 -3.02 1.06
N LYS A 71 -20.09 -3.79 0.18
CA LYS A 71 -21.31 -3.36 -0.53
C LYS A 71 -22.46 -3.14 0.45
N GLU A 72 -22.72 -4.10 1.34
CA GLU A 72 -23.77 -3.99 2.37
C GLU A 72 -23.57 -2.76 3.27
N VAL A 73 -22.33 -2.52 3.73
CA VAL A 73 -21.98 -1.35 4.54
C VAL A 73 -22.25 -0.07 3.76
N PHE A 74 -21.82 0.02 2.49
CA PHE A 74 -22.04 1.20 1.65
C PHE A 74 -23.53 1.47 1.43
N GLU A 75 -24.32 0.43 1.15
CA GLU A 75 -25.76 0.56 0.95
C GLU A 75 -26.51 0.97 2.23
N SER A 76 -26.09 0.42 3.38
CA SER A 76 -26.73 0.70 4.68
C SER A 76 -26.58 2.16 5.13
N MET A 77 -25.67 2.93 4.53
CA MET A 77 -25.48 4.37 4.84
C MET A 77 -26.81 5.15 4.79
N ARG A 78 -27.68 4.81 3.84
CA ARG A 78 -29.00 5.44 3.68
C ARG A 78 -29.91 5.23 4.89
N ASP A 79 -29.79 4.08 5.57
CA ASP A 79 -30.62 3.71 6.72
C ASP A 79 -30.28 4.57 7.95
N TYR A 80 -29.09 5.17 7.95
CA TYR A 80 -28.62 6.12 8.96
C TYR A 80 -28.66 7.58 8.48
N GLY A 81 -29.26 7.85 7.31
CA GLY A 81 -29.33 9.20 6.74
C GLY A 81 -27.97 9.76 6.29
N VAL A 82 -26.98 8.89 6.08
CA VAL A 82 -25.64 9.30 5.66
C VAL A 82 -25.56 9.31 4.14
N VAL A 83 -25.28 10.48 3.56
CA VAL A 83 -25.08 10.64 2.11
C VAL A 83 -23.64 10.26 1.74
N PRO A 84 -23.43 9.31 0.81
CA PRO A 84 -22.10 8.95 0.35
C PRO A 84 -21.30 10.14 -0.19
N ARG A 85 -20.09 10.30 0.34
CA ARG A 85 -19.09 11.29 -0.09
C ARG A 85 -17.94 10.61 -0.82
N ARG A 86 -17.05 11.43 -1.39
CA ARG A 86 -15.91 10.99 -2.21
C ARG A 86 -15.12 9.85 -1.56
N GLU A 87 -14.86 9.93 -0.27
CA GLU A 87 -14.09 8.94 0.49
C GLU A 87 -14.76 7.56 0.50
N HIS A 88 -16.10 7.51 0.59
CA HIS A 88 -16.87 6.26 0.61
C HIS A 88 -16.82 5.56 -0.74
N TYR A 89 -17.07 6.30 -1.83
CA TYR A 89 -16.93 5.78 -3.20
C TYR A 89 -15.50 5.31 -3.48
N GLY A 90 -14.51 6.07 -2.98
CA GLY A 90 -13.10 5.70 -3.08
C GLY A 90 -12.77 4.37 -2.41
N CYS A 91 -13.28 4.14 -1.19
CA CYS A 91 -13.08 2.87 -0.48
C CYS A 91 -13.77 1.71 -1.20
N LEU A 92 -15.02 1.89 -1.65
CA LEU A 92 -15.76 0.84 -2.36
C LEU A 92 -15.08 0.49 -3.70
N ALA A 93 -14.64 1.49 -4.47
CA ALA A 93 -13.91 1.27 -5.71
C ALA A 93 -12.55 0.59 -5.49
N ASP A 94 -11.78 0.96 -4.45
CA ASP A 94 -10.52 0.27 -4.12
C ASP A 94 -10.77 -1.21 -3.74
N LEU A 95 -11.80 -1.48 -2.95
CA LEU A 95 -12.22 -2.84 -2.58
C LEU A 95 -12.56 -3.68 -3.83
N LEU A 96 -13.42 -3.17 -4.70
CA LEU A 96 -13.84 -3.85 -5.93
C LEU A 96 -12.67 -4.06 -6.89
N GLY A 97 -11.86 -3.02 -7.09
CA GLY A 97 -10.69 -3.08 -7.96
C GLY A 97 -9.67 -4.11 -7.50
N ARG A 98 -9.37 -4.18 -6.20
CA ARG A 98 -8.48 -5.21 -5.64
C ARG A 98 -9.02 -6.62 -5.81
N ALA A 99 -10.34 -6.79 -5.74
CA ALA A 99 -11.02 -8.06 -5.97
C ALA A 99 -11.08 -8.48 -7.45
N GLY A 100 -10.60 -7.66 -8.39
CA GLY A 100 -10.63 -7.95 -9.83
C GLY A 100 -11.90 -7.48 -10.53
N LEU A 101 -12.82 -6.83 -9.81
CA LEU A 101 -14.06 -6.27 -10.34
C LEU A 101 -13.80 -4.85 -10.87
N VAL A 102 -12.85 -4.73 -11.81
CA VAL A 102 -12.29 -3.43 -12.23
C VAL A 102 -13.31 -2.56 -12.95
N GLU A 103 -14.15 -3.14 -13.79
CA GLU A 103 -15.25 -2.45 -14.48
C GLU A 103 -16.32 -1.98 -13.49
N GLU A 104 -16.64 -2.79 -12.47
CA GLU A 104 -17.59 -2.39 -11.43
C GLU A 104 -17.01 -1.25 -10.58
N ALA A 105 -15.71 -1.31 -10.26
CA ALA A 105 -15.01 -0.24 -9.57
C ALA A 105 -15.01 1.07 -10.36
N GLU A 106 -14.83 1.01 -11.68
CA GLU A 106 -14.96 2.18 -12.56
C GLU A 106 -16.40 2.73 -12.54
N ALA A 107 -17.41 1.86 -12.66
CA ALA A 107 -18.81 2.26 -12.61
C ALA A 107 -19.17 2.99 -11.32
N VAL A 108 -18.69 2.51 -10.16
CA VAL A 108 -18.85 3.18 -8.86
C VAL A 108 -18.25 4.59 -8.85
N LEU A 109 -17.10 4.80 -9.50
CA LEU A 109 -16.48 6.12 -9.62
C LEU A 109 -17.12 7.01 -10.70
N LEU A 110 -17.89 6.45 -11.64
CA LEU A 110 -18.62 7.23 -12.64
C LEU A 110 -20.03 7.62 -12.17
N ASP A 111 -20.64 6.83 -11.30
CA ASP A 111 -21.98 7.07 -10.73
C ASP A 111 -21.98 8.12 -9.60
N MET A 112 -20.80 8.42 -9.04
CA MET A 112 -20.70 9.42 -7.97
C MET A 112 -21.12 10.83 -8.42
N PRO A 113 -21.82 11.60 -7.57
CA PRO A 113 -22.35 12.92 -7.93
C PRO A 113 -21.30 14.04 -7.97
N MET A 114 -20.01 13.70 -7.92
CA MET A 114 -18.89 14.63 -7.97
C MET A 114 -17.71 14.02 -8.72
N GLU A 115 -16.78 14.83 -9.23
CA GLU A 115 -15.61 14.29 -9.94
C GLU A 115 -14.71 13.41 -9.03
N PRO A 116 -14.21 12.26 -9.55
CA PRO A 116 -13.21 11.46 -8.88
C PRO A 116 -11.92 12.23 -8.62
N HIS A 117 -11.35 12.07 -7.43
CA HIS A 117 -10.03 12.60 -7.10
C HIS A 117 -8.92 11.72 -7.66
N ALA A 118 -7.74 12.30 -7.90
CA ALA A 118 -6.57 11.57 -8.43
C ALA A 118 -6.10 10.40 -7.56
N SER A 119 -6.42 10.40 -6.26
CA SER A 119 -6.17 9.27 -5.37
C SER A 119 -7.06 8.07 -5.67
N GLN A 120 -8.34 8.28 -5.99
CA GLN A 120 -9.30 7.22 -6.32
C GLN A 120 -9.00 6.62 -7.70
N LEU A 121 -8.75 7.49 -8.68
CA LEU A 121 -8.30 7.06 -10.00
C LEU A 121 -6.93 6.36 -9.91
N GLY A 122 -6.05 6.79 -9.01
CA GLY A 122 -4.78 6.11 -8.73
C GLY A 122 -4.97 4.69 -8.19
N ALA A 123 -5.92 4.51 -7.27
CA ALA A 123 -6.27 3.18 -6.77
C ALA A 123 -6.82 2.29 -7.89
N LEU A 124 -7.78 2.78 -8.67
CA LEU A 124 -8.34 2.06 -9.81
C LEU A 124 -7.28 1.72 -10.86
N MET A 125 -6.35 2.64 -11.16
CA MET A 125 -5.23 2.39 -12.06
C MET A 125 -4.31 1.28 -11.54
N SER A 126 -4.06 1.25 -10.23
CA SER A 126 -3.30 0.15 -9.61
C SER A 126 -4.02 -1.20 -9.79
N SER A 127 -5.34 -1.22 -9.67
CA SER A 127 -6.15 -2.43 -9.93
C SER A 127 -6.13 -2.84 -11.40
N CYS A 128 -6.23 -1.89 -12.34
CA CYS A 128 -6.10 -2.16 -13.77
C CYS A 128 -4.75 -2.83 -14.09
N ARG A 129 -3.66 -2.31 -13.52
CA ARG A 129 -2.33 -2.91 -13.66
C ARG A 129 -2.24 -4.29 -13.04
N MET A 130 -2.83 -4.49 -11.85
CA MET A 130 -2.81 -5.76 -11.14
C MET A 130 -3.52 -6.88 -11.93
N HIS A 131 -4.66 -6.54 -12.55
CA HIS A 131 -5.50 -7.49 -13.29
C HIS A 131 -5.32 -7.41 -14.81
N ASN A 132 -4.29 -6.69 -15.27
CA ASN A 132 -4.00 -6.42 -16.68
C ASN A 132 -5.23 -5.93 -17.50
N ASN A 133 -6.06 -5.08 -16.90
CA ASN A 133 -7.22 -4.49 -17.56
C ASN A 133 -6.82 -3.23 -18.34
N ILE A 134 -6.42 -3.44 -19.60
CA ILE A 134 -5.98 -2.35 -20.49
C ILE A 134 -7.11 -1.35 -20.79
N THR A 135 -8.34 -1.85 -20.94
CA THR A 135 -9.50 -1.04 -21.39
C THR A 135 -9.83 0.06 -20.38
N VAL A 136 -9.99 -0.30 -19.11
CA VAL A 136 -10.23 0.68 -18.02
C VAL A 136 -8.95 1.46 -17.74
N GLY A 137 -7.80 0.77 -17.71
CA GLY A 137 -6.52 1.39 -17.35
C GLY A 137 -6.07 2.49 -18.31
N GLU A 138 -6.38 2.38 -19.61
CA GLU A 138 -6.12 3.44 -20.57
C GLU A 138 -6.93 4.71 -20.24
N ARG A 139 -8.24 4.58 -20.03
CA ARG A 139 -9.12 5.72 -19.72
C ARG A 139 -8.67 6.42 -18.44
N VAL A 140 -8.49 5.64 -17.39
CA VAL A 140 -8.09 6.13 -16.06
C VAL A 140 -6.68 6.73 -16.11
N GLY A 141 -5.74 6.08 -16.79
CA GLY A 141 -4.36 6.55 -16.92
C GLY A 141 -4.27 7.90 -17.66
N LYS A 142 -5.00 8.06 -18.77
CA LYS A 142 -5.08 9.33 -19.50
C LYS A 142 -5.67 10.44 -18.62
N ARG A 143 -6.77 10.15 -17.90
CA ARG A 143 -7.39 11.11 -16.97
C ARG A 143 -6.45 11.51 -15.84
N LEU A 144 -5.68 10.58 -15.27
CA LEU A 144 -4.69 10.87 -14.24
C LEU A 144 -3.59 11.81 -14.72
N ILE A 145 -3.09 11.61 -15.93
CA ILE A 145 -2.06 12.47 -16.54
C ILE A 145 -2.59 13.90 -16.78
N GLU A 146 -3.89 14.05 -17.06
CA GLU A 146 -4.52 15.38 -17.17
C GLU A 146 -4.67 16.07 -15.81
N LEU A 147 -5.02 15.32 -14.76
CA LEU A 147 -5.22 15.87 -13.41
C LEU A 147 -3.90 16.23 -12.73
N GLU A 148 -2.85 15.45 -12.94
CA GLU A 148 -1.54 15.63 -12.31
C GLU A 148 -0.41 15.55 -13.36
N PRO A 149 -0.32 16.54 -14.27
CA PRO A 149 0.59 16.48 -15.40
C PRO A 149 2.08 16.51 -15.04
N GLU A 150 2.42 16.98 -13.84
CA GLU A 150 3.79 17.06 -13.32
C GLU A 150 4.26 15.77 -12.64
N ASP A 151 3.33 14.88 -12.26
CA ASP A 151 3.65 13.63 -11.58
C ASP A 151 4.06 12.56 -12.61
N GLY A 152 5.37 12.37 -12.75
CA GLY A 152 5.95 11.35 -13.64
C GLY A 152 5.49 9.92 -13.31
N GLY A 153 5.05 9.66 -12.07
CA GLY A 153 4.47 8.38 -11.68
C GLY A 153 3.22 8.01 -12.48
N ARG A 154 2.39 9.00 -12.87
CA ARG A 154 1.17 8.75 -13.65
C ARG A 154 1.47 8.24 -15.06
N TYR A 155 2.46 8.85 -15.71
CA TYR A 155 2.95 8.43 -17.03
C TYR A 155 3.57 7.03 -16.97
N VAL A 156 4.44 6.78 -16.00
CA VAL A 156 5.14 5.49 -15.86
C VAL A 156 4.14 4.35 -15.66
N VAL A 157 3.07 4.55 -14.89
CA VAL A 157 2.07 3.50 -14.67
C VAL A 157 1.30 3.18 -15.95
N LEU A 158 0.90 4.18 -16.74
CA LEU A 158 0.23 3.95 -18.03
C LEU A 158 1.18 3.36 -19.08
N PHE A 159 2.42 3.85 -19.15
CA PHE A 159 3.49 3.31 -19.99
C PHE A 159 3.66 1.80 -19.74
N ASN A 160 3.79 1.40 -18.47
CA ASN A 160 3.98 0.00 -18.10
C ASN A 160 2.79 -0.86 -18.51
N LEU A 161 1.56 -0.34 -18.36
CA LEU A 161 0.35 -1.06 -18.77
C LEU A 161 0.33 -1.29 -20.29
N TYR A 162 0.68 -0.28 -21.10
CA TYR A 162 0.81 -0.44 -22.55
C TYR A 162 1.89 -1.44 -22.92
N ALA A 163 3.06 -1.34 -22.29
CA ALA A 163 4.22 -2.14 -22.64
C ALA A 163 3.99 -3.64 -22.35
N VAL A 164 3.38 -3.99 -21.21
CA VAL A 164 2.99 -5.38 -20.88
C VAL A 164 2.00 -5.98 -21.88
N ASN A 165 1.17 -5.14 -22.51
CA ASN A 165 0.20 -5.57 -23.53
C ASN A 165 0.76 -5.46 -24.96
N GLY A 166 2.05 -5.18 -25.15
CA GLY A 166 2.69 -5.07 -26.47
C GLY A 166 2.29 -3.83 -27.27
N LEU A 167 1.64 -2.85 -26.64
CA LEU A 167 1.21 -1.59 -27.26
C LEU A 167 2.36 -0.58 -27.26
N TRP A 168 3.42 -0.91 -27.99
CA TRP A 168 4.70 -0.19 -27.95
C TRP A 168 4.65 1.24 -28.47
N GLU A 169 3.81 1.50 -29.47
CA GLU A 169 3.63 2.86 -30.00
C GLU A 169 2.95 3.78 -28.99
N ASP A 170 1.92 3.29 -28.30
CA ASP A 170 1.24 4.03 -27.22
C ASP A 170 2.18 4.23 -26.02
N ALA A 171 2.94 3.21 -25.63
CA ALA A 171 3.96 3.32 -24.59
C ALA A 171 4.98 4.42 -24.94
N ARG A 172 5.55 4.40 -26.16
CA ARG A 172 6.49 5.42 -26.62
C ARG A 172 5.88 6.82 -26.60
N ALA A 173 4.61 6.95 -27.02
CA ALA A 173 3.90 8.22 -27.00
C ALA A 173 3.75 8.78 -25.58
N VAL A 174 3.42 7.95 -24.58
CA VAL A 174 3.33 8.36 -23.17
C VAL A 174 4.71 8.79 -22.65
N ARG A 175 5.78 8.09 -23.02
CA ARG A 175 7.16 8.45 -22.64
C ARG A 175 7.56 9.82 -23.18
N GLN A 176 7.33 10.07 -24.47
CA GLN A 176 7.60 11.35 -25.10
C GLN A 176 6.76 12.48 -24.50
N MET A 177 5.51 12.19 -24.12
CA MET A 177 4.65 13.16 -23.44
C MET A 177 5.20 13.53 -22.06
N MET A 178 5.70 12.56 -21.29
CA MET A 178 6.33 12.78 -19.99
C MET A 178 7.57 13.67 -20.13
N GLU A 179 8.44 13.39 -21.10
CA GLU A 179 9.66 14.16 -21.38
C GLU A 179 9.34 15.60 -21.80
N LYS A 180 8.39 15.78 -22.73
CA LYS A 180 7.97 17.10 -23.22
C LYS A 180 7.40 17.98 -22.10
N ARG A 181 6.73 17.37 -21.12
CA ARG A 181 6.16 18.07 -19.96
C ARG A 181 7.15 18.22 -18.80
N GLY A 182 8.34 17.63 -18.89
CA GLY A 182 9.35 17.69 -17.83
C GLY A 182 8.94 16.98 -16.53
N ALA A 183 7.93 16.11 -16.60
CA ALA A 183 7.38 15.42 -15.43
C ALA A 183 8.41 14.44 -14.85
N LYS A 184 8.56 14.44 -13.53
CA LYS A 184 9.54 13.59 -12.82
C LYS A 184 8.82 12.63 -11.89
N LYS A 185 9.30 11.39 -11.84
CA LYS A 185 8.78 10.38 -10.92
C LYS A 185 9.27 10.67 -9.50
N GLU A 186 8.34 10.64 -8.54
CA GLU A 186 8.68 10.70 -7.12
C GLU A 186 9.62 9.54 -6.74
N THR A 187 10.70 9.87 -6.02
CA THR A 187 11.67 8.86 -5.57
C THR A 187 11.14 8.12 -4.34
N GLY A 188 11.29 6.79 -4.33
CA GLY A 188 10.95 5.97 -3.16
C GLY A 188 12.00 6.10 -2.06
N LEU A 189 11.56 6.53 -0.88
CA LEU A 189 12.38 6.74 0.32
C LEU A 189 11.86 5.89 1.48
N SER A 190 12.79 5.31 2.23
CA SER A 190 12.49 4.59 3.47
C SER A 190 13.23 5.21 4.64
N PHE A 191 12.56 5.27 5.78
CA PHE A 191 13.07 5.92 6.99
C PHE A 191 13.05 4.96 8.18
N ILE A 192 14.09 5.01 9.00
CA ILE A 192 14.14 4.36 10.32
C ILE A 192 14.57 5.39 11.35
N GLU A 193 13.83 5.46 12.46
CA GLU A 193 14.27 6.20 13.64
C GLU A 193 15.02 5.25 14.59
N TRP A 194 16.28 5.57 14.88
CA TRP A 194 17.09 4.81 15.81
C TRP A 194 18.05 5.71 16.56
N SER A 195 18.20 5.51 17.87
CA SER A 195 19.09 6.29 18.73
C SER A 195 18.86 7.81 18.65
N GLY A 196 17.60 8.24 18.48
CA GLY A 196 17.22 9.65 18.36
C GLY A 196 17.54 10.30 17.01
N LEU A 197 17.98 9.53 16.02
CA LEU A 197 18.26 9.99 14.66
C LEU A 197 17.30 9.36 13.66
N VAL A 198 16.92 10.13 12.65
CA VAL A 198 16.18 9.63 11.48
C VAL A 198 17.18 9.29 10.39
N HIS A 199 17.23 8.01 10.02
CA HIS A 199 18.06 7.49 8.95
C HIS A 199 17.21 7.34 7.68
N GLU A 200 17.62 8.03 6.62
CA GLU A 200 16.98 8.00 5.30
C GLU A 200 17.73 7.07 4.35
N PHE A 201 16.98 6.30 3.57
CA PHE A 201 17.48 5.41 2.54
C PHE A 201 16.78 5.67 1.22
N MET A 202 17.56 5.69 0.14
CA MET A 202 17.13 5.79 -1.24
C MET A 202 17.78 4.66 -2.05
N SER A 203 17.10 4.16 -3.08
CA SER A 203 17.68 3.12 -3.93
C SER A 203 19.00 3.57 -4.55
N GLY A 204 20.05 2.75 -4.41
CA GLY A 204 21.40 3.05 -4.89
C GLY A 204 22.18 4.09 -4.05
N ASP A 205 21.65 4.55 -2.91
CA ASP A 205 22.29 5.57 -2.10
C ASP A 205 23.49 5.03 -1.29
N THR A 206 24.61 5.74 -1.37
CA THR A 206 25.86 5.43 -0.67
C THR A 206 26.28 6.49 0.35
N ARG A 207 25.44 7.53 0.58
CA ARG A 207 25.75 8.64 1.49
C ARG A 207 25.74 8.24 2.97
N HIS A 208 25.07 7.15 3.33
CA HIS A 208 24.95 6.73 4.73
C HIS A 208 26.31 6.27 5.30
N PRO A 209 26.71 6.68 6.53
CA PRO A 209 28.02 6.32 7.10
C PRO A 209 28.30 4.81 7.21
N GLN A 210 27.25 4.02 7.41
CA GLN A 210 27.33 2.55 7.47
C GLN A 210 27.06 1.85 6.12
N THR A 211 27.06 2.56 4.98
CA THR A 211 26.65 2.00 3.68
C THR A 211 27.35 0.66 3.36
N ARG A 212 28.67 0.56 3.58
CA ARG A 212 29.43 -0.68 3.34
C ARG A 212 28.91 -1.88 4.14
N LEU A 213 28.55 -1.66 5.40
CA LEU A 213 28.02 -2.72 6.28
C LEU A 213 26.59 -3.11 5.87
N ILE A 214 25.78 -2.11 5.51
CA ILE A 214 24.38 -2.31 5.07
C ILE A 214 24.35 -3.15 3.80
N TYR A 215 25.13 -2.77 2.79
CA TYR A 215 25.20 -3.49 1.52
C TYR A 215 25.76 -4.90 1.70
N ALA A 216 26.85 -5.07 2.47
CA ALA A 216 27.42 -6.39 2.74
C ALA A 216 26.42 -7.32 3.46
N LEU A 217 25.66 -6.81 4.43
CA LEU A 217 24.63 -7.60 5.07
C LEU A 217 23.48 -7.91 4.11
N LEU A 218 23.08 -6.97 3.27
CA LEU A 218 22.00 -7.18 2.31
C LEU A 218 22.36 -8.27 1.29
N GLU A 219 23.58 -8.29 0.78
CA GLU A 219 24.10 -9.37 -0.06
C GLU A 219 24.08 -10.72 0.68
N ASP A 220 24.49 -10.75 1.96
CA ASP A 220 24.42 -11.96 2.77
C ASP A 220 22.97 -12.44 2.99
N MET A 221 22.05 -11.51 3.27
CA MET A 221 20.62 -11.79 3.39
C MET A 221 20.09 -12.42 2.11
N GLU A 222 20.37 -11.84 0.95
CA GLU A 222 19.87 -12.33 -0.32
C GLU A 222 20.34 -13.76 -0.61
N ARG A 223 21.62 -14.05 -0.38
CA ARG A 223 22.15 -15.42 -0.54
C ARG A 223 21.42 -16.40 0.37
N ARG A 224 21.19 -16.05 1.65
CA ARG A 224 20.46 -16.92 2.59
C ARG A 224 19.01 -17.12 2.18
N LEU A 225 18.36 -16.07 1.67
CA LEU A 225 16.98 -16.15 1.20
C LEU A 225 16.86 -17.04 -0.04
N GLN A 226 17.81 -16.95 -0.98
CA GLN A 226 17.84 -17.83 -2.16
C GLN A 226 17.97 -19.31 -1.78
N LEU A 227 18.78 -19.63 -0.75
CA LEU A 227 18.92 -21.01 -0.25
C LEU A 227 17.63 -21.60 0.29
N ILE A 228 16.67 -20.77 0.72
CA ILE A 228 15.34 -21.20 1.18
C ILE A 228 14.26 -21.05 0.09
N GLY A 229 14.67 -20.85 -1.17
CA GLY A 229 13.78 -20.83 -2.34
C GLY A 229 13.21 -19.47 -2.69
N TYR A 230 13.75 -18.36 -2.16
CA TYR A 230 13.33 -17.03 -2.57
C TYR A 230 13.77 -16.72 -4.01
N VAL A 231 12.81 -16.34 -4.85
CA VAL A 231 13.03 -15.86 -6.22
C VAL A 231 12.50 -14.43 -6.32
N LYS A 232 13.31 -13.52 -6.84
CA LYS A 232 12.92 -12.12 -7.05
C LYS A 232 11.81 -12.03 -8.08
N ASP A 233 10.79 -11.22 -7.79
CA ASP A 233 9.71 -10.95 -8.75
C ASP A 233 10.13 -9.84 -9.72
N THR A 234 10.76 -10.21 -10.84
CA THR A 234 11.19 -9.28 -11.89
C THR A 234 10.04 -8.78 -12.78
N SER A 235 8.81 -9.32 -12.64
CA SER A 235 7.65 -8.89 -13.43
C SER A 235 7.29 -7.42 -13.24
N GLN A 236 7.72 -6.82 -12.13
CA GLN A 236 7.46 -5.43 -11.77
C GLN A 236 8.57 -4.46 -12.26
N VAL A 237 9.68 -4.99 -12.78
CA VAL A 237 10.80 -4.22 -13.31
C VAL A 237 10.87 -4.49 -14.81
N LEU A 238 10.17 -3.70 -15.61
CA LEU A 238 10.07 -3.96 -17.06
C LEU A 238 10.59 -2.80 -17.93
N MET A 239 11.50 -3.22 -18.84
CA MET A 239 11.78 -2.78 -20.22
C MET A 239 12.50 -1.46 -20.51
N ASP A 240 13.17 -0.85 -19.53
CA ASP A 240 14.18 0.20 -19.79
C ASP A 240 15.63 -0.28 -19.58
N MET A 241 15.82 -1.53 -19.14
CA MET A 241 17.12 -2.14 -18.90
C MET A 241 17.25 -3.35 -19.82
N ASP A 242 18.27 -3.35 -20.67
CA ASP A 242 18.50 -4.40 -21.68
C ASP A 242 18.87 -5.75 -21.04
N ASP A 243 19.29 -5.76 -19.76
CA ASP A 243 19.75 -6.95 -19.02
C ASP A 243 18.85 -7.36 -17.84
N GLU A 244 18.55 -8.66 -17.71
CA GLU A 244 17.81 -9.23 -16.55
C GLU A 244 18.60 -9.13 -15.23
N GLU A 245 19.93 -9.12 -15.30
CA GLU A 245 20.83 -8.92 -14.15
C GLU A 245 20.67 -7.52 -13.54
N ASP A 246 20.48 -6.52 -14.39
CA ASP A 246 20.25 -5.12 -14.04
C ASP A 246 18.88 -4.89 -13.38
N LYS A 247 17.85 -5.63 -13.82
CA LYS A 247 16.53 -5.63 -13.18
C LYS A 247 16.58 -6.27 -11.79
N GLY A 248 17.27 -7.39 -11.66
CA GLY A 248 17.48 -8.12 -10.41
C GLY A 248 18.29 -7.33 -9.37
N ASN A 249 19.29 -6.58 -9.82
CA ASN A 249 20.08 -5.67 -8.99
C ASN A 249 19.28 -4.45 -8.55
N THR A 250 18.43 -3.88 -9.41
CA THR A 250 17.56 -2.75 -9.03
C THR A 250 16.62 -3.11 -7.89
N LEU A 251 16.04 -4.32 -7.90
CA LEU A 251 15.18 -4.82 -6.81
C LEU A 251 15.96 -5.04 -5.50
N SER A 252 17.22 -5.47 -5.60
CA SER A 252 18.07 -5.72 -4.43
C SER A 252 18.26 -4.50 -3.57
N TYR A 253 18.36 -3.33 -4.18
CA TYR A 253 18.74 -2.10 -3.50
C TYR A 253 17.57 -1.16 -3.24
N HIS A 254 16.33 -1.65 -3.28
CA HIS A 254 15.17 -0.88 -2.85
C HIS A 254 15.38 -0.30 -1.44
N SER A 255 14.89 0.93 -1.23
CA SER A 255 15.11 1.66 0.03
C SER A 255 14.60 0.89 1.26
N GLU A 256 13.52 0.11 1.09
CA GLU A 256 12.96 -0.76 2.14
C GLU A 256 13.97 -1.80 2.62
N ARG A 257 14.75 -2.37 1.69
CA ARG A 257 15.74 -3.41 1.98
C ARG A 257 16.97 -2.83 2.66
N LEU A 258 17.43 -1.66 2.21
CA LEU A 258 18.51 -0.91 2.84
C LEU A 258 18.16 -0.54 4.28
N ALA A 259 16.94 0.00 4.47
CA ALA A 259 16.40 0.29 5.78
C ALA A 259 16.35 -0.99 6.64
N LEU A 260 15.79 -2.07 6.11
CA LEU A 260 15.71 -3.33 6.85
C LEU A 260 17.08 -3.87 7.26
N ALA A 261 18.07 -3.84 6.36
CA ALA A 261 19.44 -4.23 6.67
C ALA A 261 20.06 -3.36 7.78
N PHE A 262 19.89 -2.04 7.71
CA PHE A 262 20.28 -1.14 8.80
C PHE A 262 19.61 -1.50 10.13
N GLY A 263 18.30 -1.80 10.10
CA GLY A 263 17.53 -2.21 11.27
C GLY A 263 18.06 -3.52 11.89
N ILE A 264 18.39 -4.51 11.06
CA ILE A 264 18.98 -5.77 11.53
C ILE A 264 20.36 -5.55 12.16
N LEU A 265 21.18 -4.65 11.59
CA LEU A 265 22.52 -4.35 12.11
C LEU A 265 22.49 -3.64 13.47
N ASN A 266 21.62 -2.65 13.63
CA ASN A 266 21.74 -1.69 14.73
C ASN A 266 20.69 -1.87 15.83
N ILE A 267 19.49 -2.37 15.50
CA ILE A 267 18.38 -2.47 16.47
C ILE A 267 18.49 -3.81 17.21
N PRO A 268 18.47 -3.83 18.56
CA PRO A 268 18.56 -5.06 19.36
C PRO A 268 17.45 -6.07 19.07
N HIS A 269 17.74 -7.36 19.25
CA HIS A 269 16.87 -8.48 18.86
C HIS A 269 15.49 -8.52 19.59
N GLY A 270 15.37 -7.86 20.74
CA GLY A 270 14.11 -7.74 21.49
C GLY A 270 13.24 -6.52 21.09
N MET A 271 13.70 -5.69 20.16
CA MET A 271 12.98 -4.49 19.73
C MET A 271 12.54 -4.63 18.26
N PRO A 272 11.27 -4.30 17.95
CA PRO A 272 10.78 -4.36 16.57
C PRO A 272 11.45 -3.29 15.71
N ILE A 273 11.77 -3.66 14.47
CA ILE A 273 12.30 -2.75 13.46
C ILE A 273 11.13 -1.97 12.86
N ARG A 274 11.16 -0.64 12.92
CA ARG A 274 10.09 0.22 12.40
C ARG A 274 10.57 1.00 11.20
N ILE A 275 9.94 0.78 10.05
CA ILE A 275 10.26 1.41 8.78
C ILE A 275 9.06 2.22 8.30
N VAL A 276 9.29 3.45 7.84
CA VAL A 276 8.28 4.26 7.16
C VAL A 276 8.66 4.38 5.68
N LYS A 277 7.71 4.17 4.78
CA LYS A 277 7.87 4.33 3.33
C LYS A 277 6.95 5.45 2.83
N ASN A 278 7.48 6.36 2.02
CA ASN A 278 6.69 7.45 1.42
C ASN A 278 5.78 6.98 0.27
N LEU A 279 6.06 5.83 -0.32
CA LEU A 279 5.28 5.16 -1.36
C LEU A 279 4.64 3.88 -0.83
N ARG A 280 3.82 3.21 -1.66
CA ARG A 280 3.36 1.84 -1.35
C ARG A 280 4.53 0.87 -1.49
N VAL A 281 4.70 -0.03 -0.53
CA VAL A 281 5.74 -1.07 -0.58
C VAL A 281 5.45 -2.00 -1.76
N CYS A 282 6.43 -2.32 -2.60
CA CYS A 282 6.22 -3.23 -3.72
C CYS A 282 6.04 -4.69 -3.25
N ARG A 283 5.39 -5.52 -4.07
CA ARG A 283 5.13 -6.95 -3.77
C ARG A 283 6.40 -7.72 -3.39
N ASP A 284 7.47 -7.49 -4.13
CA ASP A 284 8.76 -8.16 -3.91
C ASP A 284 9.40 -7.75 -2.56
N CYS A 285 9.40 -6.46 -2.21
CA CYS A 285 9.86 -5.98 -0.90
C CYS A 285 8.99 -6.51 0.25
N HIS A 286 7.68 -6.65 0.02
CA HIS A 286 6.77 -7.25 1.00
C HIS A 286 7.11 -8.73 1.24
N VAL A 287 7.33 -9.53 0.19
CA VAL A 287 7.76 -10.92 0.30
C VAL A 287 9.14 -11.03 0.97
N HIS A 288 10.08 -10.16 0.59
CA HIS A 288 11.40 -10.09 1.21
C HIS A 288 11.30 -9.84 2.72
N ALA A 289 10.53 -8.83 3.15
CA ALA A 289 10.33 -8.51 4.56
C ALA A 289 9.72 -9.69 5.35
N LYS A 290 8.75 -10.42 4.75
CA LYS A 290 8.22 -11.67 5.35
C LYS A 290 9.37 -12.66 5.59
N LEU A 291 10.14 -12.99 4.57
CA LEU A 291 11.17 -14.02 4.71
C LEU A 291 12.29 -13.59 5.66
N VAL A 292 12.68 -12.32 5.66
CA VAL A 292 13.64 -11.78 6.63
C VAL A 292 13.11 -11.88 8.06
N SER A 293 11.82 -11.58 8.31
CA SER A 293 11.22 -11.74 9.65
C SER A 293 11.39 -13.15 10.19
N LYS A 294 11.24 -14.17 9.33
CA LYS A 294 11.42 -15.58 9.68
C LYS A 294 12.89 -15.95 9.86
N LEU A 295 13.74 -15.56 8.92
CA LEU A 295 15.16 -15.92 8.89
C LEU A 295 15.91 -15.35 10.09
N TYR A 296 15.66 -14.08 10.41
CA TYR A 296 16.33 -13.38 11.51
C TYR A 296 15.53 -13.42 12.82
N LYS A 297 14.33 -14.02 12.83
CA LYS A 297 13.42 -14.05 14.00
C LYS A 297 13.18 -12.66 14.57
N ARG A 298 12.90 -11.70 13.68
CA ARG A 298 12.67 -10.29 14.02
C ARG A 298 11.26 -9.90 13.68
N GLU A 299 10.65 -9.15 14.59
CA GLU A 299 9.45 -8.39 14.28
C GLU A 299 9.81 -7.14 13.47
N ILE A 300 9.16 -6.98 12.33
CA ILE A 300 9.37 -5.84 11.43
C ILE A 300 8.02 -5.19 11.19
N ILE A 301 7.94 -3.88 11.41
CA ILE A 301 6.76 -3.07 11.17
C ILE A 301 7.10 -2.12 10.04
N VAL A 302 6.40 -2.22 8.91
CA VAL A 302 6.54 -1.29 7.80
C VAL A 302 5.24 -0.52 7.63
N ARG A 303 5.30 0.80 7.75
CA ARG A 303 4.19 1.71 7.42
C ARG A 303 4.40 2.23 6.01
N ASP A 304 3.42 2.02 5.14
CA ASP A 304 3.35 2.68 3.84
C ASP A 304 2.25 3.75 3.81
N ARG A 305 1.94 4.30 2.63
CA ARG A 305 0.87 5.31 2.47
C ARG A 305 -0.53 4.82 2.84
N HIS A 306 -0.75 3.50 2.84
CA HIS A 306 -2.07 2.91 2.98
C HIS A 306 -2.27 2.21 4.32
N ARG A 307 -1.26 1.51 4.86
CA ARG A 307 -1.42 0.71 6.08
C ARG A 307 -0.11 0.36 6.77
N PHE A 308 -0.24 -0.32 7.91
CA PHE A 308 0.84 -1.00 8.60
C PHE A 308 0.90 -2.47 8.18
N HIS A 309 2.11 -2.93 7.90
CA HIS A 309 2.45 -4.32 7.67
C HIS A 309 3.31 -4.79 8.85
N LEU A 310 2.77 -5.70 9.65
CA LEU A 310 3.51 -6.37 10.73
C LEU A 310 3.98 -7.72 10.22
N PHE A 311 5.29 -7.86 10.04
CA PHE A 311 5.94 -9.09 9.63
C PHE A 311 6.48 -9.83 10.85
N ARG A 312 6.04 -11.09 11.01
CA ARG A 312 6.49 -11.98 12.08
C ARG A 312 6.48 -13.42 11.56
N ASP A 313 7.58 -14.13 11.77
CA ASP A 313 7.73 -15.56 11.44
C ASP A 313 7.34 -15.94 9.99
N GLY A 314 7.56 -15.04 9.03
CA GLY A 314 7.26 -15.29 7.62
C GLY A 314 5.83 -14.94 7.20
N VAL A 315 5.04 -14.36 8.10
CA VAL A 315 3.65 -13.94 7.85
C VAL A 315 3.57 -12.42 7.97
N CYS A 316 2.71 -11.81 7.16
CA CYS A 316 2.34 -10.41 7.29
C CYS A 316 0.93 -10.30 7.84
N SER A 317 0.66 -9.32 8.71
CA SER A 317 -0.68 -9.02 9.24
C SER A 317 -1.74 -8.81 8.16
N CYS A 318 -1.35 -8.45 6.94
CA CYS A 318 -2.28 -8.25 5.83
C CYS A 318 -2.74 -9.51 5.09
N ASN A 319 -2.28 -10.71 5.51
CA ASN A 319 -2.64 -11.98 4.88
C ASN A 319 -2.39 -12.03 3.36
N ASP A 320 -1.33 -11.35 2.89
CA ASP A 320 -0.97 -11.22 1.47
C ASP A 320 -2.06 -10.58 0.58
N TYR A 321 -3.09 -9.98 1.19
CA TYR A 321 -4.03 -9.08 0.51
C TYR A 321 -3.37 -7.71 0.32
N TRP A 322 -2.36 -7.69 -0.56
CA TRP A 322 -1.45 -6.57 -0.81
C TRP A 322 -2.07 -5.49 -1.67
#